data_AF-A0A4Q9HZI9-F1
#
_entry.id   AF-A0A4Q9HZI9-F1
#
_cell.length_a   1.000
_cell.length_b   1.000
_cell.length_c   1.000
_cell.angle_alpha   90.00
_cell.angle_beta   90.00
_cell.angle_gamma   90.00
#
_symmetry.space_group_name_H-M   'P 1'
#
loop_
_entity.id
_entity.type
_entity.pdbx_description
1 polymer ?
#
loop_
_entity_poly.entity_id
_entity_poly.type
_entity_poly.pdbx_seq_one_letter_code
_entity_poly.pdbx_strand_id
1 'polypeptide(L)'
;MVIKRTTGGPGPYRQHEVLHEPADLAAWADRSRLTPVPALEISAGEVRDARRLRDALFRVVLTHARGEPHPPGDIKAINEAAARLALEPAITPTGNLSGTHLVATVAQDAVKLLTGPFAHRIRTYAAEDCHLVYVDTSRPGRRRWCSMEHCGNRHKVSALCARSSVEG
;
A
#
# COMPACT_ATOMS: atom_id res chain seq x y z
N MET A 1 6.96 0.84 0.19
CA MET A 1 5.53 0.70 -0.22
C MET A 1 4.85 2.07 -0.14
N VAL A 2 4.49 2.67 -1.27
CA VAL A 2 3.57 3.82 -1.29
C VAL A 2 2.25 3.25 -1.79
N ILE A 3 1.27 3.09 -0.89
CA ILE A 3 -0.09 2.75 -1.29
C ILE A 3 -0.64 4.00 -1.95
N LYS A 4 -0.42 4.16 -3.27
CA LYS A 4 -1.04 5.25 -4.03
C LYS A 4 -2.55 5.03 -4.02
N ARG A 5 -3.30 6.13 -4.01
CA ARG A 5 -4.77 6.22 -4.01
C ARG A 5 -5.46 5.59 -5.23
N THR A 6 -4.70 4.89 -6.08
CA THR A 6 -5.06 4.55 -7.45
C THR A 6 -5.34 3.06 -7.67
N THR A 7 -5.45 2.25 -6.61
CA THR A 7 -5.66 0.81 -6.74
C THR A 7 -6.85 0.27 -5.94
N GLY A 8 -7.80 1.11 -5.54
CA GLY A 8 -8.97 0.72 -4.74
C GLY A 8 -8.69 0.56 -3.24
N GLY A 9 -9.62 -0.06 -2.52
CA GLY A 9 -9.52 -0.33 -1.08
C GLY A 9 -10.87 -0.62 -0.42
N PRO A 10 -10.91 -0.77 0.92
CA PRO A 10 -12.13 -1.09 1.64
C PRO A 10 -13.10 0.10 1.71
N GLY A 11 -14.40 -0.17 1.89
CA GLY A 11 -15.42 0.87 2.10
C GLY A 11 -15.46 1.91 0.96
N PRO A 12 -15.34 3.23 1.25
CA PRO A 12 -15.46 4.27 0.23
C PRO A 12 -14.37 4.22 -0.84
N TYR A 13 -13.23 3.58 -0.57
CA TYR A 13 -12.14 3.46 -1.55
C TYR A 13 -12.45 2.47 -2.69
N ARG A 14 -13.53 1.67 -2.57
CA ARG A 14 -13.94 0.72 -3.60
C ARG A 14 -14.28 1.40 -4.94
N GLN A 15 -14.70 2.65 -4.91
CA GLN A 15 -14.98 3.45 -6.12
C GLN A 15 -13.74 3.66 -7.01
N HIS A 16 -12.54 3.43 -6.46
CA HIS A 16 -11.27 3.53 -7.19
C HIS A 16 -10.67 2.15 -7.50
N GLU A 17 -11.47 1.08 -7.44
CA GLU A 17 -11.01 -0.27 -7.81
C GLU A 17 -10.47 -0.27 -9.23
N VAL A 18 -9.34 -0.96 -9.42
CA VAL A 18 -8.68 -1.11 -10.73
C VAL A 18 -8.28 -2.54 -11.03
N LEU A 19 -8.40 -3.47 -10.08
CA LEU A 19 -7.98 -4.86 -10.22
C LEU A 19 -9.18 -5.73 -10.63
N HIS A 20 -9.83 -5.48 -11.77
CA HIS A 20 -11.06 -6.16 -12.20
C HIS A 20 -10.83 -7.55 -12.78
N GLU A 21 -9.76 -7.69 -13.55
CA GLU A 21 -9.42 -8.92 -14.27
C GLU A 21 -7.95 -9.30 -14.06
N PRO A 22 -7.55 -10.53 -14.41
CA PRO A 22 -6.16 -10.98 -14.27
C PRO A 22 -5.11 -10.05 -14.90
N ALA A 23 -5.44 -9.47 -16.05
CA ALA A 23 -4.56 -8.55 -16.76
C ALA A 23 -4.25 -7.28 -15.93
N ASP A 24 -5.21 -6.80 -15.12
CA ASP A 24 -4.99 -5.64 -14.26
C ASP A 24 -3.95 -5.92 -13.18
N LEU A 25 -3.96 -7.13 -12.61
CA LEU A 25 -3.00 -7.53 -11.58
C LEU A 25 -1.61 -7.74 -12.18
N ALA A 26 -1.52 -8.32 -13.39
CA ALA A 26 -0.26 -8.40 -14.13
C ALA A 26 0.32 -7.01 -14.41
N ALA A 27 -0.51 -6.10 -14.96
CA ALA A 27 -0.11 -4.73 -15.27
C ALA A 27 0.26 -3.92 -14.01
N TRP A 28 -0.39 -4.20 -12.87
CA TRP A 28 0.01 -3.63 -11.58
C TRP A 28 1.38 -4.14 -11.13
N ALA A 29 1.66 -5.44 -11.30
CA ALA A 29 2.94 -6.04 -10.94
C ALA A 29 4.08 -5.41 -11.77
N ASP A 30 3.91 -5.29 -13.09
CA ASP A 30 4.92 -4.72 -13.99
C ASP A 30 5.28 -3.26 -13.66
N ARG A 31 4.29 -2.47 -13.23
CA ARG A 31 4.50 -1.07 -12.80
C ARG A 31 5.00 -0.95 -11.36
N SER A 32 4.97 -2.04 -10.61
CA SER A 32 5.46 -2.08 -9.24
C SER A 32 6.98 -2.18 -9.21
N ARG A 33 7.57 -1.87 -8.06
CA ARG A 33 9.03 -2.00 -7.87
C ARG A 33 9.49 -3.45 -7.64
N LEU A 34 8.69 -4.43 -8.07
CA LEU A 34 8.96 -5.86 -7.94
C LEU A 34 9.77 -6.38 -9.14
N THR A 35 10.56 -5.50 -9.76
CA THR A 35 11.29 -5.75 -11.00
C THR A 35 12.58 -6.56 -10.78
N PRO A 36 12.90 -7.51 -11.69
CA PRO A 36 12.09 -7.92 -12.84
C PRO A 36 10.91 -8.81 -12.39
N VAL A 37 9.71 -8.52 -12.87
CA VAL A 37 8.55 -9.39 -12.64
C VAL A 37 8.57 -10.47 -13.73
N PRO A 38 8.66 -11.76 -13.36
CA PRO A 38 8.55 -12.84 -14.34
C PRO A 38 7.13 -12.92 -14.91
N ALA A 39 6.95 -13.58 -16.06
CA ALA A 39 5.61 -13.81 -16.59
C ALA A 39 4.75 -14.56 -15.55
N LEU A 40 3.57 -14.00 -15.23
CA LEU A 40 2.66 -14.54 -14.22
C LEU A 40 1.41 -15.14 -14.87
N GLU A 41 1.06 -16.36 -14.49
CA GLU A 41 -0.24 -16.95 -14.77
C GLU A 41 -1.20 -16.57 -13.65
N ILE A 42 -2.14 -15.67 -13.93
CA ILE A 42 -3.06 -15.12 -12.91
C ILE A 42 -4.48 -15.59 -13.19
N SER A 43 -5.11 -16.17 -12.18
CA SER A 43 -6.53 -16.52 -12.20
C SER A 43 -7.41 -15.40 -11.63
N ALA A 44 -8.70 -15.41 -11.98
CA ALA A 44 -9.69 -14.52 -11.34
C ALA A 44 -9.82 -14.75 -9.82
N GLY A 45 -9.46 -15.95 -9.33
CA GLY A 45 -9.36 -16.24 -7.90
C GLY A 45 -8.26 -15.45 -7.23
N GLU A 46 -7.07 -15.43 -7.84
CA GLU A 46 -5.91 -14.71 -7.31
C GLU A 46 -6.09 -13.20 -7.35
N VAL A 47 -6.86 -12.66 -8.30
CA VAL A 47 -7.27 -11.25 -8.27
C VAL A 47 -8.11 -10.93 -7.03
N ARG A 48 -9.04 -11.82 -6.65
CA ARG A 48 -9.82 -11.63 -5.41
C ARG A 48 -8.93 -11.72 -4.18
N ASP A 49 -7.97 -12.63 -4.16
CA ASP A 49 -7.05 -12.77 -3.02
C ASP A 49 -6.09 -11.58 -2.91
N ALA A 50 -5.63 -11.02 -4.03
CA ALA A 50 -4.86 -9.78 -4.05
C ALA A 50 -5.67 -8.60 -3.48
N ARG A 51 -6.95 -8.46 -3.86
CA ARG A 51 -7.85 -7.44 -3.28
C ARG A 51 -8.06 -7.64 -1.78
N ARG A 52 -8.26 -8.89 -1.33
CA ARG A 52 -8.41 -9.22 0.11
C ARG A 52 -7.16 -8.83 0.90
N LEU A 53 -5.97 -9.19 0.40
CA LEU A 53 -4.71 -8.78 1.01
C LEU A 53 -4.56 -7.25 1.05
N ARG A 54 -4.82 -6.57 -0.08
CA ARG A 54 -4.77 -5.10 -0.16
C ARG A 54 -5.65 -4.45 0.90
N ASP A 55 -6.89 -4.93 1.05
CA ASP A 55 -7.84 -4.35 1.99
C ASP A 55 -7.43 -4.61 3.46
N ALA A 56 -6.90 -5.79 3.77
CA ALA A 56 -6.34 -6.11 5.08
C ALA A 56 -5.12 -5.25 5.41
N LEU A 57 -4.18 -5.13 4.47
CA LEU A 57 -3.00 -4.25 4.60
C LEU A 57 -3.42 -2.80 4.82
N PHE A 58 -4.41 -2.32 4.08
CA PHE A 58 -4.91 -0.95 4.22
C PHE A 58 -5.41 -0.69 5.65
N ARG A 59 -6.24 -1.59 6.20
CA ARG A 59 -6.76 -1.45 7.57
C ARG A 59 -5.64 -1.53 8.61
N VAL A 60 -4.76 -2.52 8.53
CA VAL A 60 -3.65 -2.69 9.48
C VAL A 60 -2.71 -1.50 9.46
N VAL A 61 -2.31 -1.04 8.28
CA VAL A 61 -1.40 0.10 8.15
C VAL A 61 -2.03 1.39 8.69
N LEU A 62 -3.33 1.60 8.52
CA LEU A 62 -4.04 2.73 9.13
C LEU A 62 -4.07 2.65 10.65
N THR A 63 -4.49 1.51 11.23
CA THR A 63 -4.50 1.32 12.69
C THR A 63 -3.09 1.47 13.28
N HIS A 64 -2.08 0.93 12.60
CA HIS A 64 -0.68 1.09 12.98
C HIS A 64 -0.23 2.56 13.00
N ALA A 65 -0.56 3.32 11.95
CA ALA A 65 -0.21 4.75 11.89
C ALA A 65 -0.89 5.59 12.98
N ARG A 66 -2.02 5.13 13.51
CA ARG A 66 -2.79 5.79 14.59
C ARG A 66 -2.43 5.29 15.99
N GLY A 67 -1.61 4.24 16.11
CA GLY A 67 -1.32 3.60 17.39
C GLY A 67 -2.49 2.80 17.96
N GLU A 68 -3.42 2.36 17.10
CA GLU A 68 -4.59 1.57 17.47
C GLU A 68 -4.29 0.06 17.38
N PRO A 69 -5.02 -0.80 18.14
CA PRO A 69 -4.91 -2.24 18.01
C PRO A 69 -5.21 -2.71 16.58
N HIS A 70 -4.43 -3.67 16.08
CA HIS A 70 -4.64 -4.22 14.75
C HIS A 70 -5.82 -5.21 14.75
N PRO A 71 -6.68 -5.21 13.71
CA PRO A 71 -7.75 -6.20 13.60
C PRO A 71 -7.16 -7.63 13.50
N PRO A 72 -7.53 -8.57 14.40
CA PRO A 72 -6.87 -9.89 14.46
C PRO A 72 -7.09 -10.71 13.19
N GLY A 73 -8.25 -10.58 12.55
CA GLY A 73 -8.55 -11.23 11.27
C GLY A 73 -7.67 -10.74 10.12
N ASP A 74 -7.37 -9.44 10.07
CA ASP A 74 -6.49 -8.86 9.04
C ASP A 74 -5.04 -9.28 9.27
N ILE A 75 -4.57 -9.30 10.52
CA ILE A 75 -3.24 -9.80 10.88
C ILE A 75 -3.08 -11.27 10.48
N LYS A 76 -4.08 -12.10 10.78
CA LYS A 76 -4.09 -13.51 10.39
C LYS A 76 -3.98 -13.65 8.87
N ALA A 77 -4.80 -12.92 8.11
CA ALA A 77 -4.78 -12.98 6.64
C ALA A 77 -3.43 -12.56 6.04
N ILE A 78 -2.81 -11.51 6.58
CA ILE A 78 -1.48 -11.05 6.15
C ILE A 78 -0.43 -12.10 6.46
N ASN A 79 -0.42 -12.66 7.68
CA ASN A 79 0.55 -13.68 8.07
C ASN A 79 0.41 -14.97 7.26
N GLU A 80 -0.82 -15.42 6.99
CA GLU A 80 -1.09 -16.57 6.13
C GLU A 80 -0.62 -16.32 4.68
N ALA A 81 -0.78 -15.10 4.17
CA ALA A 81 -0.23 -14.73 2.87
C ALA A 81 1.30 -14.70 2.87
N ALA A 82 1.92 -14.14 3.91
CA ALA A 82 3.37 -14.04 4.04
C ALA A 82 4.05 -15.41 4.22
N ALA A 83 3.35 -16.40 4.78
CA ALA A 83 3.84 -17.76 4.96
C ALA A 83 3.89 -18.59 3.66
N ARG A 84 3.32 -18.09 2.55
CA ARG A 84 3.38 -18.75 1.24
C ARG A 84 4.71 -18.48 0.55
N LEU A 85 5.00 -19.30 -0.48
CA LEU A 85 6.17 -19.10 -1.33
C LEU A 85 6.04 -17.77 -2.10
N ALA A 86 7.02 -16.89 -1.91
CA ALA A 86 7.11 -15.61 -2.60
C ALA A 86 7.80 -15.75 -3.96
N LEU A 87 7.73 -14.69 -4.77
CA LEU A 87 8.59 -14.54 -5.94
C LEU A 87 10.05 -14.45 -5.47
N GLU A 88 10.83 -15.48 -5.79
CA GLU A 88 12.27 -15.51 -5.52
C GLU A 88 13.06 -15.10 -6.77
N PRO A 89 14.14 -14.31 -6.62
CA PRO A 89 15.04 -14.03 -7.73
C PRO A 89 15.65 -15.33 -8.27
N ALA A 90 15.57 -15.53 -9.58
CA ALA A 90 16.17 -16.67 -10.25
C ALA A 90 16.98 -16.21 -11.47
N ILE A 91 18.14 -16.83 -11.69
CA ILE A 91 18.94 -16.64 -12.92
C ILE A 91 18.13 -17.08 -14.14
N THR A 92 17.40 -18.19 -13.99
CA THR A 92 16.39 -18.68 -14.94
C THR A 92 15.14 -19.03 -14.15
N PRO A 93 14.00 -18.36 -14.37
CA PRO A 93 12.75 -18.75 -13.75
C PRO A 93 12.40 -20.20 -14.12
N THR A 94 12.19 -21.06 -13.12
CA THR A 94 11.73 -22.43 -13.31
C THR A 94 10.36 -22.61 -12.67
N GLY A 95 9.42 -23.20 -13.41
CA GLY A 95 8.04 -23.38 -12.97
C GLY A 95 7.13 -22.18 -13.29
N ASN A 96 5.82 -22.41 -13.18
CA ASN A 96 4.81 -21.39 -13.44
C ASN A 96 4.64 -20.52 -12.18
N LEU A 97 5.00 -19.24 -12.30
CA LEU A 97 4.76 -18.26 -11.27
C LEU A 97 3.36 -17.67 -11.42
N SER A 98 2.73 -17.35 -10.30
CA SER A 98 1.31 -17.02 -10.27
C SER A 98 1.01 -15.82 -9.38
N GLY A 99 -0.23 -15.33 -9.43
CA GLY A 99 -0.68 -14.23 -8.57
C GLY A 99 -0.52 -14.53 -7.08
N THR A 100 -0.58 -15.80 -6.66
CA THR A 100 -0.32 -16.22 -5.28
C THR A 100 1.09 -15.88 -4.81
N HIS A 101 2.10 -16.08 -5.66
CA HIS A 101 3.49 -15.75 -5.36
C HIS A 101 3.68 -14.23 -5.21
N LEU A 102 3.03 -13.46 -6.08
CA LEU A 102 3.02 -12.00 -6.02
C LEU A 102 2.39 -11.49 -4.71
N VAL A 103 1.23 -12.04 -4.32
CA VAL A 103 0.54 -11.74 -3.07
C VAL A 103 1.42 -12.07 -1.86
N ALA A 104 2.12 -13.21 -1.89
CA ALA A 104 3.04 -13.61 -0.84
C ALA A 104 4.23 -12.63 -0.71
N THR A 105 4.85 -12.23 -1.81
CA THR A 105 5.94 -11.22 -1.81
C THR A 105 5.48 -9.91 -1.17
N VAL A 106 4.31 -9.40 -1.56
CA VAL A 106 3.75 -8.15 -1.00
C VAL A 106 3.45 -8.31 0.49
N ALA A 107 2.90 -9.44 0.91
CA ALA A 107 2.61 -9.72 2.31
C ALA A 107 3.90 -9.79 3.16
N GLN A 108 4.94 -10.45 2.66
CA GLN A 108 6.24 -10.51 3.34
C GLN A 108 6.89 -9.12 3.47
N ASP A 109 6.85 -8.31 2.41
CA ASP A 109 7.35 -6.93 2.46
C ASP A 109 6.58 -6.06 3.45
N ALA A 110 5.27 -6.24 3.54
CA ALA A 110 4.44 -5.55 4.53
C ALA A 110 4.77 -5.98 5.96
N VAL A 111 4.97 -7.29 6.21
CA VAL A 111 5.40 -7.79 7.52
C VAL A 111 6.76 -7.20 7.88
N LYS A 112 7.75 -7.28 6.98
CA LYS A 112 9.08 -6.68 7.18
C LYS A 112 9.00 -5.19 7.51
N LEU A 113 8.09 -4.44 6.86
CA LEU A 113 7.89 -3.03 7.14
C LEU A 113 7.26 -2.79 8.52
N LEU A 114 6.23 -3.55 8.88
CA LEU A 114 5.47 -3.40 10.13
C LEU A 114 6.23 -3.86 11.37
N THR A 115 7.19 -4.78 11.22
CA THR A 115 8.05 -5.27 12.30
C THR A 115 9.47 -4.69 12.25
N GLY A 116 9.79 -3.94 11.20
CA GLY A 116 11.13 -3.42 10.96
C GLY A 116 11.44 -2.09 11.64
N PRO A 117 12.67 -1.57 11.46
CA PRO A 117 13.12 -0.33 12.11
C PRO A 117 12.32 0.90 11.67
N PHE A 118 11.62 0.85 10.53
CA PHE A 118 10.81 1.93 10.01
C PHE A 118 9.32 1.85 10.39
N ALA A 119 8.88 0.86 11.16
CA ALA A 119 7.49 0.69 11.57
C ALA A 119 6.93 1.95 12.25
N HIS A 120 7.67 2.47 13.23
CA HIS A 120 7.34 3.71 13.94
C HIS A 120 7.35 4.97 13.06
N ARG A 121 7.73 4.88 11.78
CA ARG A 121 7.74 5.99 10.80
C ARG A 121 6.62 5.90 9.77
N ILE A 122 5.71 4.95 9.91
CA ILE A 122 4.49 4.88 9.12
C ILE A 122 3.56 6.02 9.55
N ARG A 123 3.12 6.83 8.59
CA ARG A 123 2.30 8.03 8.82
C ARG A 123 1.15 8.09 7.83
N THR A 124 0.05 8.67 8.28
CA THR A 124 -1.06 9.12 7.44
C THR A 124 -1.02 10.64 7.33
N TYR A 125 -1.52 11.17 6.23
CA TYR A 125 -1.75 12.61 6.15
C TYR A 125 -3.09 12.97 6.82
N ALA A 126 -3.09 14.05 7.60
CA ALA A 126 -4.21 14.47 8.43
C ALA A 126 -5.18 15.45 7.76
N ALA A 127 -5.26 15.49 6.42
CA ALA A 127 -6.33 16.24 5.76
C ALA A 127 -7.49 15.30 5.40
N GLU A 128 -8.69 15.88 5.45
CA GLU A 128 -9.98 15.22 5.22
C GLU A 128 -10.03 14.44 3.89
N ASP A 129 -9.22 14.81 2.91
CA ASP A 129 -9.22 14.28 1.55
C ASP A 129 -8.04 13.35 1.20
N CYS A 130 -7.02 13.19 2.08
CA CYS A 130 -5.76 12.52 1.73
C CYS A 130 -5.44 11.33 2.65
N HIS A 131 -6.08 10.21 2.33
CA HIS A 131 -5.96 8.91 2.99
C HIS A 131 -4.71 8.09 2.58
N LEU A 132 -3.65 8.76 2.13
CA LEU A 132 -2.42 8.09 1.75
C LEU A 132 -1.59 7.74 2.99
N VAL A 133 -1.06 6.52 3.01
CA VAL A 133 -0.07 6.09 3.97
C VAL A 133 1.32 6.16 3.34
N TYR A 134 2.28 6.70 4.08
CA TYR A 134 3.68 6.76 3.68
C TYR A 134 4.62 6.40 4.83
N VAL A 135 5.83 5.99 4.48
CA VAL A 135 6.94 5.82 5.43
C VAL A 135 7.78 7.08 5.41
N ASP A 136 8.02 7.69 6.57
CA ASP A 136 8.88 8.87 6.67
C ASP A 136 10.37 8.50 6.61
N THR A 137 10.92 8.54 5.41
CA THR A 137 12.35 8.34 5.15
C THR A 137 13.17 9.63 5.25
N SER A 138 12.57 10.76 5.65
CA SER A 138 13.32 12.01 5.81
C SER A 138 14.31 11.89 6.97
N ARG A 139 15.48 12.56 6.85
CA ARG A 139 16.50 12.61 7.91
C ARG A 139 15.91 13.03 9.26
N PRO A 140 15.13 14.13 9.38
CA PRO A 140 14.56 14.52 10.66
C PRO A 140 13.36 13.66 11.11
N GLY A 141 12.76 12.87 10.23
CA GLY A 141 11.56 12.08 10.56
C GLY A 141 10.33 12.94 10.93
N ARG A 142 10.26 14.16 10.37
CA ARG A 142 9.21 15.16 10.65
C ARG A 142 8.39 15.51 9.41
N ARG A 143 8.36 14.64 8.41
CA ARG A 143 7.61 14.87 7.18
C ARG A 143 6.12 14.83 7.48
N ARG A 144 5.42 15.90 7.12
CA ARG A 144 3.98 16.07 7.38
C ARG A 144 3.07 15.69 6.22
N TRP A 145 3.58 15.39 5.02
CA TRP A 145 2.76 15.10 3.83
C TRP A 145 3.31 13.95 3.00
N CYS A 146 2.43 13.16 2.38
CA CYS A 146 2.80 11.98 1.57
C CYS A 146 3.52 12.30 0.24
N SER A 147 3.37 13.51 -0.30
CA SER A 147 4.09 14.05 -1.47
C SER A 147 4.03 15.56 -1.44
N MET A 148 5.14 16.23 -1.76
CA MET A 148 5.19 17.69 -1.82
C MET A 148 4.29 18.23 -2.93
N GLU A 149 4.31 17.58 -4.09
CA GLU A 149 3.51 17.93 -5.27
C GLU A 149 2.01 17.89 -4.99
N HIS A 150 1.55 16.87 -4.25
CA HIS A 150 0.11 16.64 -4.03
C HIS A 150 -0.42 17.15 -2.69
N CYS A 151 0.07 16.65 -1.54
CA CYS A 151 -0.48 17.05 -0.23
C CYS A 151 0.30 18.26 0.35
N GLY A 152 1.57 18.50 -0.06
CA GLY A 152 2.34 19.69 0.35
C GLY A 152 1.83 20.99 -0.25
N ASN A 153 1.55 21.02 -1.56
CA ASN A 153 0.99 22.21 -2.23
C ASN A 153 -0.41 22.55 -1.73
N ARG A 154 -1.29 21.55 -1.55
CA ARG A 154 -2.63 21.78 -0.96
C ARG A 154 -2.55 22.40 0.43
N HIS A 155 -1.64 21.93 1.28
CA HIS A 155 -1.45 22.52 2.61
C HIS A 155 -1.04 24.00 2.55
N LYS A 156 -0.11 24.35 1.66
CA LYS A 156 0.32 25.74 1.45
C LYS A 156 -0.83 26.63 1.01
N VAL A 157 -1.65 26.17 0.06
CA VAL A 157 -2.81 26.92 -0.46
C VAL A 157 -3.85 27.13 0.65
N SER A 158 -4.22 26.07 1.38
CA SER A 158 -5.17 26.16 2.50
C SER A 158 -4.68 27.12 3.60
N ALA A 159 -3.40 27.06 3.97
CA ALA A 159 -2.81 27.96 4.96
C ALA A 159 -2.77 29.42 4.48
N LEU A 160 -2.57 29.67 3.18
CA LEU A 160 -2.62 31.00 2.60
C LEU A 160 -4.07 31.55 2.63
N CYS A 161 -5.05 30.76 2.19
CA CYS A 161 -6.46 31.14 2.24
C CYS A 161 -6.93 31.45 3.67
N ALA A 162 -6.58 30.60 4.64
CA ALA A 162 -6.95 30.79 6.05
C ALA A 162 -6.37 32.09 6.64
N ARG A 163 -5.20 32.53 6.19
CA ARG A 163 -4.60 33.81 6.60
C ARG A 163 -5.31 35.00 5.98
N SER A 164 -5.69 34.91 4.71
CA SER A 164 -6.42 35.98 4.00
C SER A 164 -7.86 36.16 4.48
N SER A 165 -8.47 35.15 5.13
CA SER A 165 -9.80 35.24 5.73
C SER A 165 -9.82 35.89 7.13
N VAL A 166 -8.66 36.13 7.75
CA VAL A 166 -8.53 36.77 9.07
C VAL A 166 -8.22 38.27 8.94
N GLU A 167 -7.86 38.73 7.74
CA GLU A 167 -7.49 40.12 7.43
C GLU A 167 -8.60 40.89 6.67
N GLY A 168 -9.82 40.35 6.57
CA GLY A 168 -11.00 41.00 5.97
C GLY A 168 -12.22 40.92 6.87
#